data_AF-A0A6A3UZY7-F1
#
_entry.id   AF-A0A6A3UZY7-F1
#
_cell.length_a   1.000
_cell.length_b   1.000
_cell.length_c   1.000
_cell.angle_alpha   90.00
_cell.angle_beta   90.00
_cell.angle_gamma   90.00
#
_symmetry.space_group_name_H-M   'P 1'
#
loop_
_entity.id
_entity.type
_entity.pdbx_description
1 polymer ?
#
loop_
_entity_poly.entity_id
_entity_poly.type
_entity_poly.pdbx_seq_one_letter_code
_entity_poly.pdbx_strand_id
1 'polypeptide(L)' 'MEYLGHELSDEGVRPVERLITAVTEFPRPSNPVEVKRFVHLTGYYRKFIEAFGSIMAHMTRLLKKDCEWQ' A
#
# COMPACT_ATOMS: atom_id res chain seq x y z
N MET A 1 7.84 -13.26 -16.85
CA MET A 1 6.72 -14.19 -16.52
C MET A 1 5.98 -13.62 -15.32
N GLU A 2 4.64 -13.59 -15.31
CA GLU A 2 3.90 -13.18 -14.11
C GLU A 2 3.63 -14.38 -13.19
N TYR A 3 3.90 -14.22 -11.90
CA TYR A 3 3.60 -15.22 -10.87
C TYR A 3 3.20 -14.54 -9.57
N LEU A 4 2.03 -14.92 -9.02
CA LEU A 4 1.49 -14.39 -7.76
C LEU A 4 1.40 -12.86 -7.67
N GLY A 5 1.21 -12.15 -8.78
CA GLY A 5 1.21 -10.68 -8.78
C GLY A 5 2.61 -10.07 -8.76
N HIS A 6 3.61 -10.81 -9.24
CA HIS A 6 4.94 -10.30 -9.51
C HIS A 6 5.37 -10.61 -10.93
N GLU A 7 6.02 -9.65 -11.56
CA GLU A 7 6.78 -9.86 -12.78
C GLU A 7 8.16 -10.42 -12.41
N LEU A 8 8.46 -11.60 -12.92
CA LEU A 8 9.75 -12.27 -12.80
C LEU A 8 10.55 -12.03 -14.08
N SER A 9 11.75 -11.47 -13.93
CA SER A 9 12.74 -11.28 -14.98
C SER A 9 14.15 -11.68 -14.48
N ASP A 10 15.13 -11.74 -15.37
CA ASP A 10 16.53 -12.00 -15.02
C ASP A 10 17.12 -10.92 -14.10
N GLU A 11 16.50 -9.75 -14.06
CA GLU A 11 16.86 -8.61 -13.20
C GLU A 11 16.23 -8.69 -11.80
N GLY A 12 15.33 -9.66 -11.57
CA GLY A 12 14.73 -9.95 -10.28
C GLY A 12 13.19 -9.92 -10.28
N VAL A 13 12.64 -9.55 -9.12
CA VAL A 13 11.19 -9.55 -8.86
C VAL A 13 10.68 -8.12 -8.84
N ARG A 14 9.69 -7.81 -9.68
CA ARG A 14 9.03 -6.50 -9.73
C ARG A 14 7.52 -6.63 -9.47
N PRO A 15 6.87 -5.63 -8.88
CA PRO A 15 5.40 -5.61 -8.83
C PRO A 15 4.84 -5.40 -10.24
N VAL A 16 3.76 -6.11 -10.58
CA VAL A 16 3.07 -5.93 -11.88
C VAL A 16 2.47 -4.54 -11.97
N GLU A 17 2.43 -3.96 -13.15
CA GLU A 17 1.91 -2.60 -13.39
C GLU A 17 0.50 -2.39 -12.82
N ARG A 18 -0.41 -3.37 -12.98
CA ARG A 18 -1.78 -3.32 -12.43
C ARG A 18 -1.82 -3.04 -10.93
N LEU A 19 -0.84 -3.54 -10.20
CA LEU A 19 -0.76 -3.39 -8.76
C LEU A 19 -0.29 -1.98 -8.35
N ILE A 20 0.56 -1.36 -9.17
CA ILE A 20 0.95 0.05 -9.05
C ILE A 20 -0.27 0.93 -9.36
N THR A 21 -0.99 0.64 -10.46
CA THR A 21 -2.22 1.35 -10.85
C THR A 21 -3.24 1.34 -9.72
N ALA A 22 -3.46 0.20 -9.05
CA ALA A 22 -4.42 0.10 -7.94
C ALA A 22 -4.09 1.03 -6.75
N VAL A 23 -2.81 1.28 -6.47
CA VAL A 23 -2.38 2.21 -5.41
C VAL A 23 -2.51 3.66 -5.89
N THR A 24 -2.09 3.93 -7.13
CA THR A 24 -2.12 5.27 -7.72
C THR A 24 -3.54 5.80 -7.93
N GLU A 25 -4.46 4.92 -8.32
CA GLU A 25 -5.88 5.25 -8.56
C GLU A 25 -6.74 5.12 -7.31
N PHE A 26 -6.17 4.70 -6.17
CA PHE A 26 -6.93 4.59 -4.94
C PHE A 26 -7.44 5.99 -4.53
N PRO A 27 -8.77 6.18 -4.38
CA PRO A 27 -9.31 7.49 -4.04
C PRO A 27 -8.82 7.94 -2.67
N ARG A 28 -8.65 9.25 -2.47
CA ARG A 28 -8.21 9.79 -1.18
C ARG A 28 -9.15 9.28 -0.06
N PRO A 29 -8.63 8.49 0.90
CA PRO A 29 -9.49 7.89 1.91
C PRO A 29 -10.05 8.97 2.83
N SER A 30 -11.35 8.89 3.09
CA SER A 30 -12.13 9.87 3.84
C SER A 30 -12.66 9.33 5.17
N ASN A 31 -12.56 8.02 5.40
CA ASN A 31 -13.07 7.35 6.58
C ASN A 31 -12.17 6.20 7.07
N PRO A 32 -12.37 5.70 8.30
CA PRO A 32 -11.56 4.62 8.88
C PRO A 32 -11.53 3.34 8.06
N VAL A 33 -12.65 3.00 7.42
CA VAL A 33 -12.76 1.79 6.60
C VAL A 33 -11.87 1.92 5.35
N GLU A 34 -11.88 3.08 4.71
CA GLU A 34 -11.06 3.37 3.53
C GLU A 34 -9.57 3.43 3.85
N VAL A 35 -9.16 4.06 4.96
CA VAL A 35 -7.73 4.02 5.36
C VAL A 35 -7.30 2.60 5.68
N LYS A 36 -8.15 1.79 6.32
CA LYS A 36 -7.82 0.38 6.57
C LYS A 36 -7.62 -0.38 5.26
N ARG A 37 -8.49 -0.16 4.27
CA ARG A 37 -8.35 -0.72 2.92
C ARG A 37 -7.05 -0.27 2.25
N PHE A 38 -6.74 1.02 2.29
CA PHE A 38 -5.52 1.56 1.70
C PHE A 38 -4.24 1.02 2.35
N VAL A 39 -4.19 0.98 3.69
CA VAL A 39 -3.06 0.42 4.45
C VAL A 39 -2.86 -1.06 4.13
N HIS A 40 -3.95 -1.82 3.98
CA HIS A 40 -3.85 -3.24 3.62
C HIS A 40 -3.36 -3.44 2.18
N LEU A 41 -3.88 -2.65 1.23
CA LEU A 41 -3.47 -2.67 -0.17
C LEU A 41 -1.97 -2.35 -0.31
N THR A 42 -1.54 -1.23 0.27
CA THR A 42 -0.16 -0.76 0.19
C THR A 42 0.83 -1.66 0.93
N GLY A 43 0.38 -2.36 1.98
CA GLY A 43 1.19 -3.28 2.77
C GLY A 43 1.78 -4.44 1.96
N TYR A 44 1.12 -4.87 0.88
CA TYR A 44 1.64 -5.90 -0.03
C TYR A 44 2.93 -5.45 -0.76
N TYR A 45 3.09 -4.14 -0.99
CA TYR A 45 4.23 -3.55 -1.73
C TYR A 45 5.34 -3.01 -0.85
N ARG A 46 5.24 -3.15 0.48
CA ARG A 46 6.19 -2.57 1.44
C ARG A 46 7.67 -2.89 1.14
N LYS A 47 7.96 -4.02 0.51
CA LYS A 47 9.32 -4.47 0.15
C LYS A 47 9.95 -3.68 -0.99
N PHE A 48 9.14 -2.98 -1.77
CA PHE A 48 9.55 -2.20 -2.94
C PHE A 48 9.56 -0.69 -2.70
N ILE A 49 9.08 -0.24 -1.53
CA ILE A 49 8.97 1.17 -1.16
C ILE A 49 9.96 1.43 -0.04
N GLU A 50 11.02 2.18 -0.34
CA GLU A 50 11.97 2.62 0.67
C GLU A 50 11.26 3.47 1.73
N ALA A 51 11.64 3.29 3.00
CA ALA A 51 11.03 3.98 4.14
C ALA A 51 9.50 3.84 4.25
N PHE A 52 8.91 2.76 3.70
CA PHE A 52 7.46 2.50 3.74
C PHE A 52 6.84 2.70 5.12
N GLY A 53 7.50 2.19 6.17
CA GLY A 53 7.02 2.32 7.56
C GLY A 53 6.87 3.78 7.98
N SER A 54 7.83 4.63 7.64
CA SER A 54 7.80 6.07 7.95
C SER A 54 6.71 6.80 7.18
N ILE A 55 6.53 6.48 5.89
CA ILE A 55 5.50 7.07 5.02
C ILE A 55 4.10 6.70 5.53
N MET A 56 3.89 5.43 5.88
CA MET A 56 2.59 4.92 6.33
C MET A 56 2.31 5.16 7.82
N ALA A 57 3.26 5.72 8.58
CA ALA A 57 3.12 5.93 10.01
C ALA A 57 1.89 6.78 10.37
N HIS A 58 1.62 7.82 9.58
CA HIS A 58 0.44 8.68 9.78
C HIS A 58 -0.87 7.93 9.56
N MET A 59 -0.94 7.14 8.48
CA MET A 59 -2.16 6.38 8.14
C MET A 59 -2.40 5.22 9.09
N THR A 60 -1.35 4.52 9.52
CA THR A 60 -1.46 3.45 10.53
C THR A 60 -1.86 3.98 11.90
N ARG A 61 -1.48 5.22 12.25
CA ARG A 61 -1.94 5.88 13.48
C ARG A 61 -3.45 6.11 13.47
N LEU A 62 -4.04 6.48 12.34
CA LEU A 62 -5.50 6.66 12.17
C LEU A 62 -6.31 5.37 12.41
N LEU A 63 -5.66 4.19 12.40
CA LEU A 63 -6.30 2.91 12.68
C LEU A 63 -6.34 2.55 14.18
N LYS A 64 -5.70 3.35 15.05
CA LYS A 64 -5.74 3.13 16.50
C LYS A 64 -7.08 3.57 17.08
N LYS A 65 -7.55 2.86 18.11
CA LYS A 65 -8.87 3.10 18.75
C LYS A 65 -9.04 4.52 19.29
N ASP A 66 -7.95 5.14 19.74
CA ASP A 66 -7.97 6.46 20.41
C ASP A 66 -7.49 7.60 19.49
N CYS A 67 -7.51 7.41 18.18
CA CYS A 67 -7.08 8.44 17.23
C CYS A 67 -8.27 9.22 16.69
N GLU A 68 -8.30 10.53 16.94
CA GLU A 68 -9.26 11.42 16.29
C GLU A 68 -8.85 11.69 14.84
N TRP A 69 -9.86 11.72 13.97
CA TRP A 69 -9.72 12.05 12.56
C TRP A 69 -9.87 13.55 12.43
N GLN A 70 -8.79 14.24 12.06
CA GLN A 70 -8.79 15.68 11.79
C GLN A 70 -9.18 15.97 10.35
#